data_AF-A0A662AAA1-F1
#
_entry.id   AF-A0A662AAA1-F1
#
_cell.length_a   1.000
_cell.length_b   1.000
_cell.length_c   1.000
_cell.angle_alpha   90.00
_cell.angle_beta   90.00
_cell.angle_gamma   90.00
#
_symmetry.space_group_name_H-M   'P 1'
#
loop_
_entity.id
_entity.type
_entity.pdbx_description
1 polymer ?
#
loop_
_entity_poly.entity_id
_entity_poly.type
_entity_poly.pdbx_seq_one_letter_code
_entity_poly.pdbx_strand_id
1 'polypeptide(L)'
;MNKKLRQKLKSLIVVGDRLLIKPVSASKTGGGLFLPPGYKEKEEVRSGYVIKAGPGYPIPLPSDDFDEPWKKTDDKVKYIPLQAKEGDLAIFMQKGAVE
;
A
#
# COMPACT_ATOMS: atom_id res chain seq x y z
N MET A 1 -3.72 13.76 14.81
CA MET A 1 -2.54 13.03 14.25
C MET A 1 -1.34 13.97 14.26
N ASN A 2 -0.26 13.62 14.97
CA ASN A 2 0.90 14.50 15.22
C ASN A 2 1.60 14.97 13.92
N LYS A 3 1.95 16.26 13.85
CA LYS A 3 2.58 16.92 12.68
C LYS A 3 3.91 16.25 12.28
N LYS A 4 4.69 15.78 13.26
CA LYS A 4 5.97 15.08 13.06
C LYS A 4 5.82 13.72 12.38
N LEU A 5 4.75 12.98 12.69
CA LEU A 5 4.46 11.68 12.09
C LEU A 5 4.08 11.80 10.61
N ARG A 6 3.28 12.83 10.27
CA ARG A 6 2.92 13.15 8.88
C ARG A 6 4.16 13.42 8.01
N GLN A 7 5.16 14.11 8.56
CA GLN A 7 6.41 14.39 7.83
C GLN A 7 7.22 13.12 7.55
N LYS A 8 7.34 12.22 8.52
CA LYS A 8 8.02 10.93 8.32
C LYS A 8 7.30 10.04 7.30
N LEU A 9 5.96 10.04 7.30
CA LEU A 9 5.18 9.27 6.32
C LEU A 9 5.29 9.86 4.91
N LYS A 10 5.46 11.18 4.78
CA LYS A 10 5.70 11.83 3.48
C LYS A 10 7.01 11.36 2.83
N SER A 11 8.08 11.17 3.60
CA SER A 11 9.37 10.69 3.09
C SER A 11 9.43 9.18 2.79
N LEU A 12 8.42 8.40 3.19
CA LEU A 12 8.39 6.95 2.95
C LEU A 12 7.96 6.65 1.51
N ILE A 13 8.77 5.90 0.77
CA ILE A 13 8.46 5.49 -0.62
C ILE A 13 7.98 4.03 -0.59
N VAL A 14 6.82 3.78 -1.21
CA VAL A 14 6.28 2.43 -1.37
C VAL A 14 6.74 1.90 -2.73
N VAL A 15 7.33 0.71 -2.75
CA VAL A 15 7.96 0.12 -3.94
C VAL A 15 7.13 -1.05 -4.45
N GLY A 16 7.04 -1.20 -5.78
CA GLY A 16 6.31 -2.28 -6.44
C GLY A 16 4.80 -2.21 -6.23
N ASP A 17 4.19 -3.36 -6.02
CA ASP A 17 2.74 -3.58 -5.90
C ASP A 17 2.21 -3.46 -4.46
N ARG A 18 2.93 -2.76 -3.59
CA ARG A 18 2.61 -2.67 -2.17
C ARG A 18 1.71 -1.48 -1.86
N LEU A 19 0.98 -1.60 -0.75
CA LEU A 19 0.17 -0.52 -0.18
C LEU A 19 0.64 -0.23 1.25
N LEU A 20 0.79 1.05 1.57
CA LEU A 20 0.93 1.49 2.95
C LEU A 20 -0.46 1.77 3.52
N ILE A 21 -0.89 0.95 4.47
CA ILE A 21 -2.22 1.05 5.07
C ILE A 21 -2.10 1.52 6.51
N LYS A 22 -2.93 2.49 6.90
CA LYS A 22 -3.11 2.86 8.30
C LYS A 22 -4.28 2.05 8.87
N PRO A 23 -4.03 1.10 9.79
CA PRO A 23 -5.08 0.30 10.37
C PRO A 23 -6.06 1.15 11.16
N VAL A 24 -7.34 0.80 11.09
CA VAL A 24 -8.38 1.33 11.97
C VAL A 24 -8.46 0.42 13.19
N SER A 25 -8.47 0.98 14.40
CA SER A 25 -8.59 0.19 15.62
C SER A 25 -9.99 -0.42 15.71
N ALA A 26 -10.08 -1.74 15.72
CA ALA A 26 -11.30 -2.43 16.14
C ALA A 26 -11.41 -2.31 17.66
N SER A 27 -12.34 -1.51 18.15
CA SER A 27 -12.58 -1.33 19.60
C SER A 27 -13.76 -2.14 20.12
N LYS A 28 -14.47 -2.86 19.24
CA LYS A 28 -15.70 -3.56 19.57
C LYS A 28 -15.77 -4.84 18.75
N THR A 29 -15.92 -5.97 19.44
CA THR A 29 -16.17 -7.26 18.78
C THR A 29 -17.55 -7.22 18.13
N GLY A 30 -17.78 -8.03 17.08
CA GLY A 30 -19.09 -8.12 16.43
C GLY A 30 -20.25 -8.46 17.38
N GLY A 31 -19.96 -9.07 18.54
CA GLY A 31 -20.92 -9.38 19.61
C GLY A 31 -21.16 -8.27 20.63
N GLY A 32 -20.53 -7.10 20.48
CA GLY A 32 -20.80 -5.92 21.32
C GLY A 32 -20.12 -5.92 22.69
N LEU A 33 -19.24 -6.87 22.97
CA LEU A 33 -18.45 -6.95 24.20
C LEU A 33 -17.15 -6.15 24.05
N PHE A 34 -16.74 -5.47 25.12
CA PHE A 34 -15.41 -4.87 25.21
C PHE A 34 -14.39 -5.92 25.61
N LEU A 35 -13.26 -5.95 24.90
CA LEU A 35 -12.15 -6.83 25.24
C LEU A 35 -11.40 -6.28 26.46
N PRO A 36 -11.02 -7.13 27.43
CA PRO A 36 -10.19 -6.72 28.55
C PRO A 36 -8.81 -6.24 28.06
N PRO A 37 -8.16 -5.29 28.77
CA PRO A 37 -6.85 -4.78 28.40
C PRO A 37 -5.82 -5.92 28.37
N GLY A 38 -5.28 -6.23 27.18
CA GLY A 38 -4.33 -7.31 26.95
C GLY A 38 -4.84 -8.43 26.05
N TYR A 39 -6.15 -8.52 25.80
CA TYR A 39 -6.71 -9.46 24.83
C TYR A 39 -6.79 -8.80 23.45
N LYS A 40 -5.92 -9.20 22.53
CA LYS A 40 -6.05 -8.87 21.11
C LYS A 40 -6.87 -9.96 20.46
N GLU A 41 -7.99 -9.58 19.87
CA GLU A 41 -8.79 -10.46 19.01
C GLU A 41 -7.85 -11.11 17.98
N LYS A 42 -7.89 -12.44 17.83
CA LYS A 42 -7.22 -13.14 16.73
C LYS A 42 -8.01 -12.92 15.42
N GLU A 43 -8.37 -11.68 15.13
CA GLU A 43 -8.90 -11.37 13.82
C GLU A 43 -7.74 -11.44 12.83
N GLU A 44 -7.73 -12.52 12.03
CA GLU A 44 -6.78 -12.67 10.93
C GLU A 44 -6.95 -11.57 9.89
N VAL A 45 -8.14 -10.96 9.84
CA VAL A 45 -8.53 -9.91 8.90
C VAL A 45 -8.61 -8.58 9.63
N ARG A 46 -7.96 -7.54 9.08
CA ARG A 46 -8.01 -6.16 9.57
C ARG A 46 -8.52 -5.23 8.48
N SER A 47 -8.97 -4.06 8.90
CA SER A 47 -9.33 -2.97 7.99
C SER A 47 -8.48 -1.72 8.24
N GLY A 48 -8.28 -0.92 7.21
CA GLY A 48 -7.48 0.29 7.29
C GLY A 48 -7.61 1.16 6.06
N TYR A 49 -7.17 2.41 6.17
CA TYR A 49 -7.17 3.34 5.03
C TYR A 49 -5.83 3.32 4.31
N VAL A 50 -5.86 3.28 2.98
CA VAL A 50 -4.66 3.39 2.14
C VAL A 50 -4.08 4.79 2.27
N ILE A 51 -2.81 4.88 2.67
CA ILE A 51 -2.07 6.13 2.82
C ILE A 51 -1.18 6.39 1.62
N LYS A 52 -0.59 5.34 1.04
CA LYS A 52 0.23 5.40 -0.17
C LYS A 52 0.08 4.13 -0.99
N ALA A 53 0.04 4.28 -2.30
CA ALA A 53 0.12 3.18 -3.25
C ALA A 53 1.51 3.15 -3.91
N GLY A 54 2.06 1.95 -4.07
CA GLY A 54 3.26 1.74 -4.87
C GLY A 54 2.99 1.95 -6.36
N PRO A 55 4.05 2.02 -7.19
CA PRO A 55 3.94 2.22 -8.63
C PRO A 55 3.25 1.08 -9.37
N GLY A 56 3.12 -0.11 -8.74
CA GLY A 56 2.53 -1.30 -9.32
C GLY A 56 3.55 -2.19 -10.01
N TYR A 57 3.14 -2.89 -11.06
CA TYR A 57 3.95 -3.93 -11.70
C TYR A 57 4.79 -3.36 -12.84
N PRO A 58 6.11 -3.57 -12.86
CA PRO A 58 6.95 -3.13 -13.97
C PRO A 58 6.58 -3.91 -15.24
N ILE A 59 6.44 -3.20 -16.35
CA ILE A 59 6.30 -3.80 -17.67
C ILE A 59 7.71 -3.87 -18.27
N PRO A 60 8.24 -5.08 -18.55
CA PRO A 60 9.43 -5.18 -19.37
C PRO A 60 9.07 -4.68 -20.77
N LEU A 61 9.57 -3.51 -21.13
CA LEU A 61 9.60 -3.12 -22.53
C LEU A 61 10.66 -3.99 -23.20
N PRO A 62 10.37 -4.59 -24.37
CA PRO A 62 11.44 -5.03 -25.25
C PRO A 62 12.38 -3.83 -25.42
N SER A 63 13.68 -4.04 -25.29
CA SER A 63 14.60 -3.03 -25.81
C SER A 63 14.22 -2.84 -27.28
N ASP A 64 13.77 -1.63 -27.65
CA ASP A 64 13.57 -1.24 -29.04
C ASP A 64 14.98 -1.17 -29.68
N ASP A 65 15.62 -2.34 -29.86
CA ASP A 65 16.84 -2.52 -30.65
C ASP A 65 16.50 -2.73 -32.14
N PHE A 66 15.25 -2.45 -32.53
CA PHE A 66 14.82 -2.39 -33.91
C PHE A 66 14.03 -1.10 -34.17
N ASP A 67 14.56 -0.34 -35.13
CA ASP A 67 13.93 0.78 -35.84
C ASP A 67 13.82 2.13 -35.11
N GLU A 68 14.76 3.03 -35.45
CA GLU A 68 14.58 4.46 -35.78
C GLU A 68 15.59 5.38 -35.06
N PRO A 69 16.69 5.81 -35.72
CA PRO A 69 17.74 6.65 -35.11
C PRO A 69 17.31 8.08 -34.68
N TRP A 70 16.07 8.49 -34.95
CA TRP A 70 15.51 9.77 -34.51
C TRP A 70 14.61 9.66 -33.27
N LYS A 71 14.19 8.46 -32.87
CA LYS A 71 13.46 8.27 -31.62
C LYS A 71 14.46 8.34 -30.48
N LYS A 72 14.30 9.34 -29.61
CA LYS A 72 15.04 9.38 -28.34
C LYS A 72 14.67 8.13 -27.55
N THR A 73 15.65 7.27 -27.28
CA THR A 73 15.53 6.15 -26.35
C THR A 73 15.19 6.73 -24.98
N ASP A 74 13.91 6.68 -24.61
CA ASP A 74 13.48 7.01 -23.26
C ASP A 74 13.42 5.67 -22.52
N ASP A 75 14.55 5.27 -21.91
CA ASP A 75 14.72 4.04 -21.10
C ASP A 75 13.89 4.07 -19.80
N LYS A 76 12.72 4.70 -19.83
CA LYS A 76 11.83 4.82 -18.69
C LYS A 76 11.04 3.53 -18.56
N VAL A 77 11.33 2.80 -17.48
CA VAL A 77 10.53 1.66 -17.03
C VAL A 77 9.08 2.10 -16.88
N LYS A 78 8.17 1.44 -17.61
CA LYS A 78 6.73 1.66 -17.50
C LYS A 78 6.16 0.73 -16.43
N TYR A 79 5.12 1.18 -15.73
CA TYR A 79 4.44 0.40 -14.70
C TYR A 79 2.94 0.30 -14.99
N ILE A 80 2.35 -0.84 -14.67
CA ILE A 80 0.90 -1.00 -14.53
C ILE A 80 0.54 -0.59 -13.10
N PRO A 81 -0.22 0.49 -12.89
CA PRO A 81 -0.53 0.99 -11.56
C PRO A 81 -1.48 0.04 -10.82
N LEU A 82 -1.46 0.14 -9.48
CA LEU A 82 -2.41 -0.56 -8.63
C LEU A 82 -3.83 0.02 -8.78
N GLN A 83 -4.84 -0.82 -8.57
CA GLN A 83 -6.24 -0.38 -8.57
C GLN A 83 -6.58 0.48 -7.36
N ALA A 84 -5.96 0.20 -6.21
CA ALA A 84 -6.20 0.92 -4.96
C ALA A 84 -5.57 2.32 -4.99
N LYS A 85 -6.30 3.29 -4.45
CA LYS A 85 -5.91 4.70 -4.40
C LYS A 85 -5.73 5.16 -2.95
N GLU A 86 -4.99 6.25 -2.78
CA GLU A 86 -4.87 6.90 -1.47
C GLU A 86 -6.25 7.36 -0.99
N GLY A 87 -6.60 6.99 0.24
CA GLY A 87 -7.91 7.26 0.84
C GLY A 87 -8.89 6.10 0.82
N ASP A 88 -8.64 5.03 0.04
CA ASP A 88 -9.53 3.87 0.00
C ASP A 88 -9.53 3.09 1.31
N LEU A 89 -10.67 2.47 1.65
CA LEU A 89 -10.75 1.51 2.74
C LEU A 89 -10.34 0.13 2.21
N ALA A 90 -9.28 -0.44 2.79
CA ALA A 90 -8.76 -1.75 2.47
C ALA A 90 -9.06 -2.74 3.60
N ILE A 91 -9.41 -3.98 3.21
CA ILE A 91 -9.50 -5.14 4.09
C ILE A 91 -8.34 -6.07 3.73
N PHE A 92 -7.55 -6.47 4.72
CA PHE A 92 -6.31 -7.22 4.50
C PHE A 92 -6.04 -8.19 5.64
N MET A 93 -5.28 -9.25 5.38
CA MET A 93 -4.89 -10.20 6.41
C MET A 93 -3.67 -9.70 7.19
N GLN A 94 -3.73 -9.78 8.53
CA GLN A 94 -2.59 -9.37 9.38
C GLN A 94 -1.34 -10.22 9.11
N LYS A 95 -1.51 -11.52 8.82
CA LYS A 95 -0.40 -12.45 8.55
C LYS A 95 0.41 -12.09 7.30
N GLY A 96 -0.21 -11.44 6.31
CA GLY A 96 0.45 -11.01 5.08
C GLY A 96 0.99 -9.58 5.13
N ALA A 97 0.75 -8.86 6.23
CA ALA A 97 1.19 -7.48 6.39
C ALA A 97 2.60 -7.42 7.01
N VAL A 98 3.32 -6.36 6.65
CA VAL A 98 4.62 -6.01 7.26
C VAL A 98 4.42 -4.78 8.14
N GLU A 99 4.85 -4.86 9.40
CA GLU A 99 4.72 -3.78 10.41
C GLU A 99 6.00 -2.94 10.55
#